data_AF-A0A318IMS0-F1
#
_entry.id   AF-A0A318IMS0-F1
#
_cell.length_a   1.000
_cell.length_b   1.000
_cell.length_c   1.000
_cell.angle_alpha   90.00
_cell.angle_beta   90.00
_cell.angle_gamma   90.00
#
_symmetry.space_group_name_H-M   'P 1'
#
loop_
_entity.id
_entity.type
_entity.pdbx_description
1 polymer ?
#
loop_
_entity_poly.entity_id
_entity_poly.type
_entity_poly.pdbx_seq_one_letter_code
_entity_poly.pdbx_strand_id
1 'polypeptide(L)'
;MNKLLPMTIALLAGSGIGAGPLHAAGSMDAPPCSAAHAADQDGNAPMSGTSVRSFSTAGCSGAVLQGERATATVDGDRVELRDGTVYVNGRSYGAVTPAQTVEYEAAHDRRILKVDGKVRTPQR
;
A
#
# COMPACT_ATOMS: atom_id res chain seq x y z
N MET A 1 -29.81 -52.52 -35.92
CA MET A 1 -28.48 -52.78 -35.34
C MET A 1 -27.52 -51.78 -36.00
N ASN A 2 -26.83 -50.86 -35.33
CA ASN A 2 -25.77 -51.05 -34.32
C ASN A 2 -25.77 -49.94 -33.25
N LYS A 3 -25.18 -50.25 -32.10
CA LYS A 3 -25.21 -49.50 -30.84
C LYS A 3 -23.84 -48.86 -30.51
N LEU A 4 -23.88 -47.85 -29.60
CA LEU A 4 -22.83 -47.39 -28.64
C LEU A 4 -21.65 -46.56 -29.22
N LEU A 5 -21.12 -45.48 -28.61
CA LEU A 5 -21.16 -44.88 -27.25
C LEU A 5 -20.92 -43.33 -27.33
N PRO A 6 -21.29 -42.55 -26.30
CA PRO A 6 -20.95 -41.12 -26.15
C PRO A 6 -19.48 -40.89 -25.74
N MET A 7 -18.84 -39.86 -26.30
CA MET A 7 -17.56 -39.31 -25.83
C MET A 7 -17.80 -38.36 -24.65
N THR A 8 -17.36 -38.77 -23.47
CA THR A 8 -17.36 -37.97 -22.23
C THR A 8 -16.09 -37.11 -22.21
N ILE A 9 -16.22 -35.78 -22.28
CA ILE A 9 -15.11 -34.84 -22.06
C ILE A 9 -15.04 -34.57 -20.55
N ALA A 10 -13.99 -35.05 -19.90
CA ALA A 10 -13.72 -34.83 -18.49
C ALA A 10 -13.10 -33.44 -18.25
N LEU A 11 -13.80 -32.60 -17.50
CA LEU A 11 -13.28 -31.38 -16.87
C LEU A 11 -12.68 -31.75 -15.51
N LEU A 12 -11.37 -31.61 -15.33
CA LEU A 12 -10.73 -31.59 -14.01
C LEU A 12 -9.71 -30.44 -13.96
N ALA A 13 -10.23 -29.29 -13.52
CA ALA A 13 -9.50 -28.35 -12.66
C ALA A 13 -9.01 -29.10 -11.41
N GLY A 14 -7.96 -28.76 -10.70
CA GLY A 14 -7.16 -27.55 -10.61
C GLY A 14 -6.29 -27.74 -9.36
N SER A 15 -5.19 -27.01 -9.31
CA SER A 15 -4.11 -27.05 -8.35
C SER A 15 -4.57 -26.95 -6.88
N GLY A 16 -4.11 -27.87 -6.02
CA GLY A 16 -4.27 -27.79 -4.56
C GLY A 16 -2.93 -27.53 -3.87
N ILE A 17 -2.69 -26.27 -3.52
CA ILE A 17 -1.53 -25.79 -2.74
C ILE A 17 -1.81 -26.04 -1.26
N GLY A 18 -0.80 -26.52 -0.52
CA GLY A 18 -0.89 -26.79 0.92
C GLY A 18 -1.15 -25.54 1.74
N ALA A 19 -2.00 -25.67 2.76
CA ALA A 19 -2.25 -24.65 3.77
C ALA A 19 -1.64 -25.09 5.10
N GLY A 20 -0.58 -24.39 5.53
CA GLY A 20 -0.09 -24.35 6.90
C GLY A 20 -1.02 -23.54 7.82
N PRO A 21 -0.74 -23.49 9.13
CA PRO A 21 -1.75 -23.49 10.18
C PRO A 21 -2.46 -22.14 10.40
N LEU A 22 -3.71 -22.26 10.88
CA LEU A 22 -4.48 -21.21 11.55
C LEU A 22 -3.69 -20.56 12.69
N HIS A 23 -3.78 -19.24 12.82
CA HIS A 23 -4.00 -18.38 14.02
C HIS A 23 -4.05 -16.93 13.46
N ALA A 24 -4.93 -16.01 13.82
CA ALA A 24 -5.39 -15.62 15.14
C ALA A 24 -6.72 -14.82 15.08
N ALA A 25 -7.43 -14.84 16.20
CA ALA A 25 -8.50 -13.92 16.54
C ALA A 25 -7.93 -12.55 16.95
N GLY A 26 -8.64 -11.46 16.62
CA GLY A 26 -8.38 -10.14 17.19
C GLY A 26 -8.88 -8.99 16.31
N SER A 27 -9.81 -8.20 16.86
CA SER A 27 -10.22 -6.84 16.49
C SER A 27 -10.31 -6.44 15.01
N MET A 28 -11.49 -5.94 14.60
CA MET A 28 -11.73 -5.28 13.32
C MET A 28 -11.00 -3.93 13.23
N ASP A 29 -9.67 -3.95 13.21
CA ASP A 29 -8.83 -2.91 12.62
C ASP A 29 -8.13 -3.58 11.45
N ALA A 30 -8.65 -3.37 10.24
CA ALA A 30 -8.02 -3.90 9.03
C ALA A 30 -6.55 -3.46 9.04
N PRO A 31 -5.59 -4.41 9.04
CA PRO A 31 -4.18 -4.11 9.26
C PRO A 31 -3.72 -3.04 8.26
N PRO A 32 -2.87 -2.08 8.70
CA PRO A 32 -2.30 -1.11 7.77
C PRO A 32 -1.57 -1.86 6.67
N CYS A 33 -1.77 -1.45 5.42
CA CYS A 33 -1.25 -2.17 4.26
C CYS A 33 0.28 -2.23 4.27
N SER A 34 0.90 -1.30 4.98
CA SER A 34 2.33 -1.18 5.27
C SER A 34 2.92 -2.35 6.06
N ALA A 35 2.12 -3.03 6.90
CA ALA A 35 2.61 -4.10 7.75
C ALA A 35 3.06 -5.35 6.96
N ALA A 36 2.65 -5.47 5.69
CA ALA A 36 3.06 -6.56 4.81
C ALA A 36 4.44 -6.35 4.17
N HIS A 37 5.06 -5.17 4.29
CA HIS A 37 6.37 -4.89 3.72
C HIS A 37 7.44 -4.93 4.81
N ALA A 38 7.64 -6.12 5.39
CA ALA A 38 8.83 -6.42 6.17
C ALA A 38 10.06 -6.30 5.25
N ALA A 39 10.82 -5.23 5.45
CA ALA A 39 12.23 -5.04 5.12
C ALA A 39 12.74 -5.72 3.84
N ASP A 40 12.60 -5.05 2.70
CA ASP A 40 13.69 -5.06 1.72
C ASP A 40 14.53 -3.80 1.97
N GLN A 41 15.47 -3.92 2.92
CA GLN A 41 16.60 -3.01 3.00
C GLN A 41 17.57 -3.35 1.87
N ASP A 42 17.19 -3.01 0.64
CA ASP A 42 18.19 -2.78 -0.40
C ASP A 42 18.97 -1.53 0.01
N GLY A 43 20.23 -1.76 0.34
CA GLY A 43 21.14 -0.78 0.88
C GLY A 43 21.43 0.30 -0.15
N ASN A 44 21.11 1.54 0.18
CA ASN A 44 21.81 2.67 -0.39
C ASN A 44 21.93 3.76 0.68
N ALA A 45 23.10 4.38 0.71
CA ALA A 45 23.61 5.40 1.64
C ALA A 45 22.59 6.50 2.02
N PRO A 46 22.84 7.31 3.08
CA PRO A 46 22.03 8.48 3.38
C PRO A 46 22.15 9.48 2.21
N MET A 47 21.31 9.30 1.19
CA MET A 47 21.19 10.25 0.10
C MET A 47 20.46 11.45 0.67
N SER A 48 21.06 12.63 0.56
CA SER A 48 20.39 13.93 0.66
C SER A 48 19.33 14.14 -0.46
N GLY A 49 18.77 13.05 -0.97
CA GLY A 49 17.89 13.00 -2.11
C GLY A 49 16.53 12.54 -1.63
N THR A 50 15.52 13.31 -2.01
CA THR A 50 14.14 12.91 -1.91
C THR A 50 13.95 11.45 -2.32
N SER A 51 13.23 10.67 -1.52
CA SER A 51 12.84 9.30 -1.83
C SER A 51 11.34 9.19 -1.96
N VAL A 52 10.89 8.40 -2.94
CA VAL A 52 9.50 7.98 -3.10
C VAL A 52 9.50 6.48 -3.32
N ARG A 53 8.80 5.75 -2.47
CA ARG A 53 8.58 4.31 -2.61
C ARG A 53 7.09 4.03 -2.65
N SER A 54 6.59 3.53 -3.77
CA SER A 54 5.19 3.16 -3.92
C SER A 54 5.01 1.65 -3.74
N PHE A 55 3.86 1.25 -3.23
CA PHE A 55 3.48 -0.14 -3.09
C PHE A 55 2.02 -0.32 -3.49
N SER A 56 1.67 -1.54 -3.88
CA SER A 56 0.29 -1.92 -4.16
C SER A 56 0.12 -3.40 -3.84
N THR A 57 -0.95 -3.71 -3.13
CA THR A 57 -1.38 -5.06 -2.77
C THR A 57 -2.86 -5.21 -3.16
N ALA A 58 -3.41 -6.43 -3.10
CA ALA A 58 -4.80 -6.66 -3.48
C ALA A 58 -5.76 -5.80 -2.63
N GLY A 59 -6.33 -4.75 -3.24
CA GLY A 59 -7.26 -3.82 -2.60
C GLY A 59 -6.63 -2.65 -1.86
N CYS A 60 -5.31 -2.45 -1.95
CA CYS A 60 -4.64 -1.33 -1.31
C CYS A 60 -3.47 -0.78 -2.13
N SER A 61 -3.33 0.54 -2.16
CA SER A 61 -2.19 1.23 -2.75
C SER A 61 -1.62 2.21 -1.73
N GLY A 62 -0.31 2.44 -1.79
CA GLY A 62 0.31 3.40 -0.92
C GLY A 62 1.63 3.94 -1.44
N ALA A 63 2.12 4.98 -0.78
CA ALA A 63 3.42 5.56 -1.04
C ALA A 63 4.06 6.08 0.25
N VAL A 64 5.37 5.93 0.32
CA VAL A 64 6.24 6.50 1.34
C VAL A 64 7.10 7.56 0.68
N LEU A 65 7.04 8.79 1.19
CA LEU A 65 7.75 9.96 0.70
C LEU A 65 8.64 10.51 1.82
N GLN A 66 9.86 10.90 1.47
CA GLN A 66 10.80 11.56 2.38
C GLN A 66 11.63 12.59 1.58
N GLY A 67 11.98 13.72 2.21
CA GLY A 67 12.80 14.77 1.60
C GLY A 67 12.09 16.13 1.48
N GLU A 68 12.76 17.09 0.83
CA GLU A 68 12.27 18.48 0.74
C GLU A 68 11.10 18.66 -0.23
N ARG A 69 11.15 17.98 -1.38
CA ARG A 69 10.11 18.01 -2.41
C ARG A 69 9.96 16.66 -3.07
N ALA A 70 8.76 16.11 -3.01
CA ALA A 70 8.40 14.80 -3.52
C ALA A 70 6.97 14.80 -4.07
N THR A 71 6.65 13.91 -5.00
CA THR A 71 5.26 13.71 -5.45
C THR A 71 5.03 12.23 -5.74
N ALA A 72 3.89 11.72 -5.32
CA ALA A 72 3.41 10.39 -5.62
C ALA A 72 1.94 10.44 -6.05
N THR A 73 1.52 9.47 -6.85
CA THR A 73 0.10 9.24 -7.16
C THR A 73 -0.29 7.88 -6.62
N VAL A 74 -1.30 7.82 -5.77
CA VAL A 74 -1.78 6.61 -5.07
C VAL A 74 -3.28 6.51 -5.27
N ASP A 75 -3.75 5.49 -5.98
CA ASP A 75 -5.19 5.29 -6.27
C ASP A 75 -5.89 6.55 -6.84
N GLY A 76 -5.16 7.34 -7.64
CA GLY A 76 -5.64 8.61 -8.20
C GLY A 76 -5.45 9.84 -7.30
N ASP A 77 -5.09 9.65 -6.03
CA ASP A 77 -4.77 10.73 -5.10
C ASP A 77 -3.33 11.21 -5.28
N ARG A 78 -3.14 12.53 -5.39
CA ARG A 78 -1.84 13.17 -5.55
C ARG A 78 -1.29 13.58 -4.18
N VAL A 79 -0.22 12.92 -3.75
CA VAL A 79 0.48 13.20 -2.49
C VAL A 79 1.73 14.00 -2.79
N GLU A 80 1.91 15.15 -2.15
CA GLU A 80 3.02 16.05 -2.40
C GLU A 80 3.71 16.47 -1.11
N LEU A 81 5.04 16.50 -1.15
CA LEU A 81 5.85 17.28 -0.21
C LEU A 81 6.24 18.56 -0.93
N ARG A 82 5.81 19.71 -0.40
CA ARG A 82 6.11 21.02 -0.98
C ARG A 82 6.34 22.02 0.14
N ASP A 83 7.49 22.68 0.11
CA ASP A 83 7.87 23.77 1.02
C ASP A 83 7.70 23.37 2.50
N GLY A 84 8.18 22.16 2.85
CA GLY A 84 8.10 21.63 4.22
C GLY A 84 6.68 21.33 4.70
N THR A 85 5.73 21.14 3.79
CA THR A 85 4.33 20.77 4.09
C THR A 85 3.91 19.60 3.22
N VAL A 86 3.15 18.67 3.79
CA VAL A 86 2.54 17.57 3.05
C VAL A 86 1.13 17.96 2.58
N TYR A 87 0.82 17.66 1.33
CA TYR A 87 -0.48 17.86 0.72
C TYR A 87 -1.03 16.56 0.13
N VAL A 88 -2.34 16.36 0.22
CA VAL A 88 -3.06 15.32 -0.52
C VAL A 88 -4.16 16.00 -1.33
N ASN A 89 -4.12 15.87 -2.66
CA ASN A 89 -5.03 16.57 -3.58
C ASN A 89 -5.13 18.07 -3.31
N GLY A 90 -4.00 18.71 -2.97
CA GLY A 90 -3.93 20.12 -2.62
C GLY A 90 -4.39 20.49 -1.20
N ARG A 91 -4.90 19.55 -0.40
CA ARG A 91 -5.23 19.77 1.02
C ARG A 91 -4.00 19.58 1.89
N SER A 92 -3.67 20.57 2.71
CA SER A 92 -2.55 20.49 3.66
C SER A 92 -2.84 19.50 4.78
N TYR A 93 -1.84 18.69 5.14
CA TYR A 93 -1.82 17.84 6.35
C TYR A 93 -0.73 18.31 7.33
N GLY A 94 -0.30 19.56 7.17
CA GLY A 94 0.62 20.26 8.06
C GLY A 94 2.09 20.06 7.73
N ALA A 95 2.92 20.73 8.53
CA ALA A 95 4.35 20.81 8.32
C ALA A 95 5.06 19.46 8.51
N VAL A 96 6.08 19.22 7.71
CA VAL A 96 6.96 18.05 7.74
C VAL A 96 8.40 18.49 7.49
N THR A 97 9.35 17.90 8.20
CA THR A 97 10.77 18.13 7.92
C THR A 97 11.26 17.14 6.84
N PRO A 98 12.36 17.44 6.13
CA PRO A 98 12.89 16.54 5.11
C PRO A 98 13.30 15.16 5.63
N ALA A 99 13.57 15.04 6.94
CA ALA A 99 13.91 13.78 7.59
C ALA A 99 12.66 12.94 7.94
N GLN A 100 11.47 13.54 8.01
CA GLN A 100 10.26 12.82 8.37
C GLN A 100 9.78 11.94 7.22
N THR A 101 9.29 10.77 7.60
CA THR A 101 8.70 9.82 6.67
C THR A 101 7.21 10.08 6.55
N VAL A 102 6.75 10.41 5.36
CA VAL A 102 5.33 10.59 5.06
C VAL A 102 4.82 9.35 4.37
N GLU A 103 3.83 8.71 4.96
CA GLU A 103 3.20 7.52 4.43
C GLU A 103 1.74 7.82 4.10
N TYR A 104 1.32 7.44 2.90
CA TYR A 104 -0.05 7.54 2.45
C TYR A 104 -0.56 6.17 2.01
N GLU A 105 -1.72 5.78 2.51
CA GLU A 105 -2.40 4.53 2.19
C GLU A 105 -3.82 4.84 1.71
N ALA A 106 -4.18 4.28 0.56
CA ALA A 106 -5.54 4.28 0.03
C ALA A 106 -6.01 2.82 -0.11
N ALA A 107 -7.09 2.48 0.57
CA ALA A 107 -7.72 1.16 0.51
C ALA A 107 -9.23 1.35 0.42
N HIS A 108 -9.86 0.91 -0.68
CA HIS A 108 -11.30 1.00 -0.92
C HIS A 108 -11.92 2.37 -0.53
N ASP A 109 -12.50 2.48 0.67
CA ASP A 109 -13.17 3.66 1.22
C ASP A 109 -12.32 4.46 2.22
N ARG A 110 -11.12 3.99 2.55
CA ARG A 110 -10.25 4.53 3.59
C ARG A 110 -8.98 5.16 3.01
N ARG A 111 -8.69 6.37 3.48
CA ARG A 111 -7.47 7.13 3.13
C ARG A 111 -6.79 7.54 4.42
N ILE A 112 -5.54 7.13 4.60
CA ILE A 112 -4.77 7.40 5.81
C ILE A 112 -3.47 8.08 5.41
N LEU A 113 -3.18 9.21 6.03
CA LEU A 113 -1.86 9.83 5.99
C LEU A 113 -1.21 9.69 7.37
N LYS A 114 0.02 9.19 7.40
CA LYS A 114 0.88 9.14 8.58
C LYS A 114 2.14 9.97 8.34
N VAL A 115 2.61 10.61 9.39
CA VAL A 115 3.96 11.21 9.42
C VAL A 115 4.70 10.60 10.59
N ASP A 116 5.83 9.96 10.31
CA ASP A 116 6.59 9.14 11.26
C ASP A 116 5.69 8.15 12.02
N GLY A 117 4.79 7.48 11.28
CA GLY A 117 3.82 6.53 11.82
C GLY A 117 2.60 7.14 12.53
N LYS A 118 2.57 8.46 12.78
CA LYS A 118 1.43 9.13 13.43
C LYS A 118 0.40 9.59 12.41
N VAL A 119 -0.83 9.11 12.53
CA VAL A 119 -1.96 9.53 11.69
C VAL A 119 -2.21 11.03 11.82
N ARG A 120 -2.38 11.69 10.68
CA ARG A 120 -2.75 13.11 10.59
C ARG A 120 -4.06 13.29 9.86
N THR A 121 -4.79 14.33 10.25
CA THR A 121 -5.98 14.80 9.55
C THR A 121 -5.64 16.03 8.71
N PRO A 122 -6.42 16.32 7.66
CA PRO A 122 -6.27 17.56 6.91
C PRO A 122 -6.43 18.77 7.83
N GLN A 123 -5.65 19.82 7.57
CA GLN A 123 -5.85 21.14 8.15
C GLN A 123 -7.05 21.84 7.48
N ARG A 124 -7.79 22.65 8.25
CA ARG A 124 -8.93 23.43 7.76
C ARG A 124 -8.47 24.66 6.99
#